data_AF-A0ABD7BYP8-F1
#
_entry.id   AF-A0ABD7BYP8-F1
#
_cell.length_a   1.000
_cell.length_b   1.000
_cell.length_c   1.000
_cell.angle_alpha   90.00
_cell.angle_beta   90.00
_cell.angle_gamma   90.00
#
_symmetry.space_group_name_H-M   'P 1'
#
loop_
_entity.id
_entity.type
_entity.pdbx_description
1 polymer ?
#
loop_
_entity_poly.entity_id
_entity_poly.type
_entity_poly.pdbx_seq_one_letter_code
_entity_poly.pdbx_strand_id
1 'polypeptide(L)'
;MISRKQLEPIPYDPKVKGGSNKAGNVKVLPSKMLTDKEIRQYAETWAQGAPFKETSKKGVYVAKLSDGTKVTLRSVSSSNNETKARWTIDIRNNPSLSKAGNKKIEIKFR
;
A
#
# COMPACT_ATOMS: atom_id res chain seq x y z
N MET A 1 -2.18 -19.31 6.14
CA MET A 1 -1.57 -18.83 4.87
C MET A 1 -2.59 -17.95 4.18
N ILE A 2 -2.26 -16.70 3.86
CA ILE A 2 -3.12 -15.84 3.04
C ILE A 2 -3.09 -16.44 1.63
N SER A 3 -4.23 -16.93 1.14
CA SER A 3 -4.34 -17.43 -0.22
C SER A 3 -4.10 -16.27 -1.19
N ARG A 4 -3.00 -16.31 -1.96
CA ARG A 4 -2.64 -15.29 -2.95
C ARG A 4 -3.76 -14.98 -3.96
N LYS A 5 -4.72 -15.91 -4.13
CA LYS A 5 -5.93 -15.73 -4.96
C LYS A 5 -6.85 -14.59 -4.50
N GLN A 6 -6.71 -14.05 -3.29
CA GLN A 6 -7.60 -12.99 -2.76
C GLN A 6 -7.07 -11.54 -2.89
N LEU A 7 -5.82 -11.33 -3.33
CA LEU A 7 -5.21 -10.00 -3.41
C LEU A 7 -4.96 -9.52 -4.84
N GLU A 8 -5.79 -9.96 -5.78
CA GLU A 8 -5.75 -9.40 -7.14
C GLU A 8 -6.24 -7.95 -7.11
N PRO A 9 -5.50 -7.00 -7.70
CA PRO A 9 -5.96 -5.62 -7.80
C PRO A 9 -7.25 -5.52 -8.59
N ILE A 10 -8.16 -4.66 -8.11
CA ILE A 10 -9.33 -4.27 -8.89
C ILE A 10 -8.81 -3.64 -10.19
N PRO A 11 -9.23 -4.14 -11.38
CA PRO A 11 -8.82 -3.58 -12.66
C PRO A 11 -9.08 -2.08 -12.74
N TYR A 12 -8.26 -1.37 -13.51
CA TYR A 12 -8.52 0.04 -13.78
C TYR A 12 -9.84 0.18 -14.53
N ASP A 13 -10.79 0.91 -13.93
CA ASP A 13 -11.99 1.38 -14.58
C ASP A 13 -12.01 2.93 -14.47
N PRO A 14 -11.92 3.67 -15.59
CA PRO A 14 -11.96 5.14 -15.57
C PRO A 14 -13.24 5.71 -14.96
N LYS A 15 -14.34 4.94 -14.91
CA LYS A 15 -15.61 5.36 -14.33
C LYS A 15 -15.64 5.21 -12.80
N VAL A 16 -14.72 4.45 -12.22
CA VAL A 16 -14.63 4.23 -10.77
C VAL A 16 -13.68 5.24 -10.13
N LYS A 17 -14.24 6.28 -9.51
CA LYS A 17 -13.47 7.23 -8.69
C LYS A 17 -12.75 6.48 -7.56
N GLY A 18 -11.46 6.79 -7.36
CA GLY A 18 -10.63 6.19 -6.32
C GLY A 18 -10.18 4.74 -6.58
N GLY A 19 -10.33 4.23 -7.80
CA GLY A 19 -9.82 2.91 -8.24
C GLY A 19 -8.31 2.88 -8.53
N SER A 20 -7.80 1.71 -8.97
CA SER A 20 -6.45 1.59 -9.53
C SER A 20 -6.28 2.58 -10.69
N ASN A 21 -5.09 3.11 -10.95
CA ASN A 21 -4.90 4.14 -11.99
C ASN A 21 -4.26 3.60 -13.27
N LYS A 22 -4.44 4.32 -14.38
CA LYS A 22 -3.86 3.97 -15.70
C LYS A 22 -2.33 3.86 -15.68
N ALA A 23 -1.66 4.66 -14.86
CA ALA A 23 -0.19 4.65 -14.73
C ALA A 23 0.34 3.42 -13.94
N GLY A 24 -0.53 2.60 -13.35
CA GLY A 24 -0.19 1.34 -12.68
C GLY A 24 0.51 1.48 -11.32
N ASN A 25 0.77 2.71 -10.87
CA ASN A 25 1.45 2.98 -9.61
C ASN A 25 0.48 3.13 -8.43
N VAL A 26 -0.83 3.24 -8.68
CA VAL A 26 -1.88 3.12 -7.66
C VAL A 26 -2.66 1.84 -7.92
N LYS A 27 -2.68 0.94 -6.92
CA LYS A 27 -3.44 -0.31 -6.95
C LYS A 27 -4.46 -0.32 -5.82
N VAL A 28 -5.69 -0.73 -6.10
CA VAL A 28 -6.73 -0.92 -5.09
C VAL A 28 -7.00 -2.41 -4.95
N LEU A 29 -6.84 -2.94 -3.74
CA LEU A 29 -7.12 -4.32 -3.39
C LEU A 29 -8.45 -4.42 -2.63
N PRO A 30 -9.30 -5.42 -2.94
CA PRO A 30 -10.46 -5.71 -2.12
C PRO A 30 -10.01 -6.26 -0.75
N SER A 31 -10.57 -5.72 0.32
CA SER A 31 -10.14 -5.96 1.69
C SER A 31 -11.30 -6.26 2.64
N LYS A 32 -12.53 -6.39 2.11
CA LYS A 32 -13.71 -6.79 2.91
C LYS A 32 -13.50 -8.10 3.67
N MET A 33 -12.75 -9.03 3.09
CA MET A 33 -12.44 -10.33 3.70
C MET A 33 -11.13 -10.32 4.49
N LEU A 34 -10.39 -9.20 4.49
CA LEU A 34 -9.11 -9.09 5.19
C LEU A 34 -9.29 -8.42 6.55
N THR A 35 -8.62 -9.00 7.53
CA THR A 35 -8.40 -8.38 8.83
C THR A 35 -7.30 -7.33 8.74
N ASP A 36 -7.30 -6.37 9.67
CA ASP A 36 -6.22 -5.37 9.79
C ASP A 36 -4.85 -6.05 10.01
N LYS A 37 -4.85 -7.21 10.68
CA LYS A 37 -3.64 -8.03 10.90
C LYS A 37 -3.08 -8.57 9.58
N GLU A 38 -3.93 -9.12 8.72
CA GLU A 38 -3.50 -9.63 7.41
C GLU A 38 -2.99 -8.52 6.50
N ILE A 39 -3.60 -7.33 6.55
CA ILE A 39 -3.10 -6.15 5.81
C ILE A 39 -1.73 -5.72 6.32
N ARG A 40 -1.52 -5.71 7.65
CA ARG A 40 -0.20 -5.43 8.26
C ARG A 40 0.85 -6.46 7.84
N GLN A 41 0.51 -7.74 7.86
CA GLN A 41 1.40 -8.82 7.40
C GLN A 41 1.75 -8.68 5.91
N TYR A 42 0.79 -8.28 5.08
CA TYR A 42 1.08 -7.96 3.68
C TYR A 42 2.04 -6.77 3.56
N ALA A 43 1.93 -5.75 4.43
CA ALA A 43 2.91 -4.65 4.45
C ALA A 43 4.32 -5.11 4.83
N GLU A 44 4.46 -6.13 5.69
CA GLU A 44 5.74 -6.72 6.08
C GLU A 44 6.46 -7.38 4.89
N THR A 45 5.74 -7.93 3.91
CA THR A 45 6.37 -8.50 2.70
C THR A 45 7.12 -7.43 1.89
N TRP A 46 6.62 -6.18 1.91
CA TRP A 46 7.28 -5.05 1.27
C TRP A 46 8.44 -4.49 2.11
N ALA A 47 8.36 -4.65 3.43
CA ALA A 47 9.41 -4.20 4.35
C ALA A 47 10.65 -5.11 4.34
N GLN A 48 10.56 -6.33 3.79
CA GLN A 48 11.68 -7.28 3.65
C GLN A 48 12.43 -7.50 4.97
N GLY A 49 11.69 -7.62 6.08
CA GLY A 49 12.25 -7.83 7.41
C GLY A 49 12.62 -6.54 8.17
N ALA A 50 12.58 -5.37 7.54
CA ALA A 50 12.75 -4.10 8.25
C ALA A 50 11.56 -3.84 9.20
N PRO A 51 11.80 -3.46 10.47
CA PRO A 51 10.73 -3.27 11.43
C PRO A 51 9.92 -2.00 11.14
N PHE A 52 8.60 -2.10 11.24
CA PHE A 52 7.73 -0.94 11.25
C PHE A 52 7.77 -0.23 12.61
N LYS A 53 8.00 1.08 12.59
CA LYS A 53 7.91 1.95 13.77
C LYS A 53 6.76 2.94 13.59
N GLU A 54 5.93 3.07 14.62
CA GLU A 54 4.89 4.11 14.62
C GLU A 54 5.56 5.48 14.67
N THR A 55 5.04 6.41 13.87
CA THR A 55 5.51 7.80 13.86
C THR A 55 4.81 8.61 14.95
N SER A 56 5.14 9.89 15.08
CA SER A 56 4.38 10.81 15.95
C SER A 56 2.91 10.94 15.55
N LYS A 57 2.56 10.60 14.30
CA LYS A 57 1.16 10.49 13.85
C LYS A 57 0.63 9.09 14.10
N LYS A 58 -0.33 8.98 15.02
CA LYS A 58 -1.02 7.73 15.35
C LYS A 58 -1.61 7.07 14.12
N GLY A 59 -1.43 5.75 14.00
CA GLY A 59 -1.89 4.97 12.86
C GLY A 59 -1.04 5.11 11.58
N VAL A 60 0.15 5.71 11.69
CA VAL A 60 1.14 5.78 10.60
C VAL A 60 2.42 5.10 11.04
N TYR A 61 2.79 4.04 10.32
CA TYR A 61 3.95 3.20 10.59
C TYR A 61 4.91 3.25 9.42
N VAL A 62 6.21 3.31 9.71
CA VAL A 62 7.26 3.41 8.70
C VAL A 62 8.31 2.33 8.92
N ALA A 63 8.65 1.60 7.85
CA ALA A 63 9.84 0.77 7.76
C ALA A 63 10.81 1.42 6.76
N LYS A 64 12.09 1.46 7.12
CA LYS A 64 13.19 1.93 6.26
C LYS A 64 14.12 0.75 6.00
N LEU A 65 14.31 0.41 4.73
CA LEU A 65 15.20 -0.65 4.30
C LEU A 65 16.61 -0.08 4.09
N SER A 66 17.61 -0.96 4.09
CA SER A 66 19.02 -0.61 3.87
C SER A 66 19.28 -0.05 2.46
N ASP A 67 18.47 -0.44 1.47
CA ASP A 67 18.54 0.05 0.09
C ASP A 67 17.95 1.46 -0.09
N GLY A 68 17.51 2.11 0.99
CA GLY A 68 16.87 3.42 0.96
C GLY A 68 15.36 3.40 0.70
N THR A 69 14.78 2.22 0.43
CA THR A 69 13.33 2.06 0.29
C THR A 69 12.64 2.46 1.59
N LYS A 70 11.58 3.27 1.46
CA LYS A 70 10.70 3.62 2.57
C LYS A 70 9.32 3.04 2.32
N VAL A 71 8.89 2.16 3.22
CA VAL A 71 7.53 1.60 3.23
C VAL A 71 6.74 2.29 4.33
N THR A 72 5.57 2.82 4.00
CA THR A 72 4.69 3.50 4.95
C THR A 72 3.32 2.86 4.94
N LEU A 73 2.91 2.28 6.07
CA LEU A 73 1.57 1.76 6.30
C LEU A 73 0.76 2.78 7.08
N ARG A 74 -0.42 3.18 6.58
CA ARG A 74 -1.27 4.16 7.26
C ARG A 74 -2.75 3.78 7.23
N SER A 75 -3.45 3.98 8.34
CA SER A 75 -4.93 3.92 8.41
C SER A 75 -5.59 5.28 8.17
N VAL A 76 -4.80 6.36 8.19
CA VAL A 76 -5.28 7.73 7.97
C VAL A 76 -4.79 8.20 6.60
N SER A 77 -5.69 8.30 5.63
CA SER A 77 -5.40 8.82 4.28
C SER A 77 -6.26 10.05 3.97
N SER A 78 -5.67 11.10 3.41
CA SER A 78 -6.39 12.30 2.96
C SER A 78 -7.41 12.00 1.86
N SER A 79 -7.23 10.90 1.11
CA SER A 79 -8.15 10.41 0.08
C SER A 79 -9.14 9.35 0.61
N ASN A 80 -9.28 9.18 1.92
CA ASN A 80 -10.20 8.17 2.49
C ASN A 80 -11.66 8.41 2.04
N ASN A 81 -12.08 9.67 1.93
CA ASN A 81 -13.45 10.00 1.52
C ASN A 81 -13.77 9.55 0.08
N GLU A 82 -12.77 9.52 -0.79
CA GLU A 82 -12.92 9.13 -2.20
C GLU A 82 -12.65 7.63 -2.43
N THR A 83 -11.69 7.06 -1.69
CA THR A 83 -11.20 5.70 -1.91
C THR A 83 -11.82 4.67 -0.95
N LYS A 84 -12.40 5.12 0.17
CA LYS A 84 -12.92 4.30 1.27
C LYS A 84 -11.91 3.28 1.80
N ALA A 85 -10.62 3.59 1.65
CA ALA A 85 -9.54 2.66 1.99
C ALA A 85 -9.33 2.60 3.51
N ARG A 86 -9.36 1.39 4.07
CA ARG A 86 -9.10 1.11 5.49
C ARG A 86 -7.63 1.29 5.86
N TRP A 87 -6.77 0.90 4.94
CA TRP A 87 -5.31 0.98 5.05
C TRP A 87 -4.70 1.33 3.71
N THR A 88 -3.53 1.96 3.73
CA THR A 88 -2.75 2.26 2.52
C THR A 88 -1.27 2.01 2.78
N ILE A 89 -0.61 1.32 1.83
CA ILE A 89 0.84 1.13 1.79
C ILE A 89 1.41 2.07 0.72
N ASP A 90 2.33 2.94 1.11
CA ASP A 90 3.18 3.67 0.17
C ASP A 90 4.57 3.06 0.14
N ILE A 91 5.11 2.83 -1.05
CA ILE A 91 6.50 2.44 -1.27
C ILE A 91 7.17 3.57 -2.04
N ARG A 92 8.23 4.14 -1.47
CA ARG A 92 9.01 5.24 -2.05
C ARG A 92 10.49 4.91 -2.04
N ASN A 93 11.24 5.60 -2.90
CA ASN A 93 12.70 5.52 -3.00
C ASN A 93 13.24 4.12 -3.26
N ASN A 94 12.41 3.23 -3.81
CA ASN A 94 12.87 1.91 -4.18
C ASN A 94 13.72 2.00 -5.46
N PRO A 95 14.98 1.51 -5.46
CA PRO A 95 15.86 1.64 -6.62
C PRO A 95 15.30 1.03 -7.90
N SER A 96 14.58 -0.09 -7.81
CA SER A 96 13.95 -0.75 -8.97
C SER A 96 12.78 0.04 -9.53
N LEU A 97 11.97 0.67 -8.66
CA LEU A 97 10.86 1.54 -9.08
C LEU A 97 11.35 2.83 -9.73
N SER A 98 12.39 3.45 -9.16
CA SER A 98 13.02 4.64 -9.72
C SER A 98 13.56 4.40 -11.13
N LYS A 99 14.19 3.24 -11.37
CA LYS A 99 14.66 2.82 -12.71
C LYS A 99 13.50 2.67 -13.71
N ALA A 100 12.32 2.27 -13.24
CA ALA A 100 11.10 2.16 -14.06
C ALA A 100 10.34 3.50 -14.21
N GLY A 101 10.91 4.63 -13.79
CA GLY A 101 10.28 5.96 -13.86
C GLY A 101 9.21 6.22 -12.79
N ASN A 102 8.93 5.26 -11.92
CA ASN A 102 7.90 5.35 -10.89
C ASN A 102 8.51 5.79 -9.55
N LYS A 103 8.22 7.02 -9.13
CA LYS A 103 8.74 7.57 -7.85
C LYS A 103 8.04 6.99 -6.61
N LYS A 104 6.85 6.43 -6.78
CA LYS A 104 5.99 5.94 -5.70
C LYS A 104 5.02 4.89 -6.21
N ILE A 105 4.90 3.79 -5.46
CA ILE A 105 3.73 2.88 -5.54
C ILE A 105 2.83 3.14 -4.33
N GLU A 106 1.52 3.11 -4.56
CA GLU A 106 0.47 3.19 -3.53
C GLU A 106 -0.48 2.00 -3.67
N ILE A 107 -0.65 1.24 -2.59
CA ILE A 107 -1.58 0.11 -2.51
C ILE A 107 -2.65 0.45 -1.48
N LYS A 108 -3.91 0.52 -1.91
CA LYS A 108 -5.06 0.87 -1.07
C LYS A 108 -5.91 -0.36 -0.81
N PHE A 109 -6.32 -0.57 0.43
CA PHE A 109 -7.19 -1.69 0.84
C PHE A 109 -8.61 -1.17 1.05
N ARG A 110 -9.54 -1.53 0.14
CA ARG A 110 -10.94 -1.04 0.11
C ARG A 110 -11.96 -2.14 0.38
#